data_AF-A0A1F2TX97-F1
#
_entry.id   AF-A0A1F2TX97-F1
#
_cell.length_a   1.000
_cell.length_b   1.000
_cell.length_c   1.000
_cell.angle_alpha   90.00
_cell.angle_beta   90.00
_cell.angle_gamma   90.00
#
_symmetry.space_group_name_H-M   'P 1'
#
loop_
_entity.id
_entity.type
_entity.pdbx_description
1 polymer ?
#
loop_
_entity_poly.entity_id
_entity_poly.type
_entity_poly.pdbx_seq_one_letter_code
_entity_poly.pdbx_strand_id
1 'polypeptide(L)'
;MSPYRTQLYRLVFAAAAVYNVAFGLWAALRPRSFFDWFDLVAPLYPSIWACLGMVVGLYGLGYAYAARHLDRAAPFIAIGLAGKLLGPAGWVLAVRSGEWPIRTVALVLFNDAIWWVPFALFLLEGTRAAAALRRSAPYVCAVVNLAALVAMATALRAGTEMVPAASDRIAYVLAHPVTWRAGWALWMAAAVSLVAFYAWWADYVEERAWALAALAIATVGLAGDLAGEALLIGWVPRDYQRVAPLATLLTGAVANGLYTVAGIILTLKTPSLPRSVRLLAWSAWTAGACVTVATLARAPFAIAIATTLLFLSFCPYAVLLGRDLNARTNAES
;
A
#
# COMPACT_ATOMS: atom_id res chain seq x y z
N MET A 1 25.11 -4.28 3.22
CA MET A 1 23.69 -4.05 3.55
C MET A 1 23.60 -3.64 5.01
N SER A 2 22.80 -2.62 5.39
CA SER A 2 22.73 -2.19 6.80
C SER A 2 22.06 -3.26 7.69
N PRO A 3 22.33 -3.29 9.01
CA PRO A 3 21.65 -4.21 9.93
C PRO A 3 20.13 -4.06 9.92
N TYR A 4 19.63 -2.82 9.76
CA TYR A 4 18.20 -2.54 9.60
C TYR A 4 17.64 -3.18 8.32
N ARG A 5 18.25 -2.93 7.16
CA ARG A 5 17.79 -3.51 5.88
C ARG A 5 17.83 -5.03 5.89
N THR A 6 18.84 -5.61 6.53
CA THR A 6 18.92 -7.07 6.74
C THR A 6 17.68 -7.58 7.46
N GLN A 7 17.28 -6.94 8.56
CA GLN A 7 16.04 -7.33 9.27
C GLN A 7 14.80 -7.14 8.42
N LEU A 8 14.73 -6.00 7.73
CA LEU A 8 13.58 -5.65 6.92
C LEU A 8 13.31 -6.73 5.88
N TYR A 9 14.34 -7.16 5.14
CA TYR A 9 14.18 -8.25 4.18
C TYR A 9 13.77 -9.57 4.82
N ARG A 10 14.32 -9.92 5.99
CA ARG A 10 13.86 -11.13 6.72
C ARG A 10 12.38 -11.05 7.07
N LEU A 11 11.92 -9.89 7.56
CA LEU A 11 10.53 -9.68 7.92
C LEU A 11 9.62 -9.68 6.68
N VAL A 12 10.02 -9.05 5.58
CA VAL A 12 9.26 -9.07 4.33
C VAL A 12 9.14 -10.50 3.78
N PHE A 13 10.23 -11.27 3.78
CA PHE A 13 10.19 -12.66 3.30
C PHE A 13 9.40 -13.57 4.24
N ALA A 14 9.46 -13.33 5.55
CA ALA A 14 8.62 -14.02 6.52
C ALA A 14 7.13 -13.68 6.30
N ALA A 15 6.79 -12.41 6.06
CA ALA A 15 5.42 -11.99 5.76
C ALA A 15 4.92 -12.60 4.45
N ALA A 16 5.75 -12.59 3.39
CA ALA A 16 5.45 -13.26 2.13
C ALA A 16 5.25 -14.77 2.34
N ALA A 17 6.09 -15.42 3.15
CA ALA A 17 5.96 -16.83 3.49
C ALA A 17 4.62 -17.14 4.15
N VAL A 18 4.29 -16.42 5.22
CA VAL A 18 3.04 -16.59 5.97
C VAL A 18 1.84 -16.36 5.06
N TYR A 19 1.85 -15.29 4.27
CA TYR A 19 0.78 -14.98 3.33
C TYR A 19 0.58 -16.10 2.30
N ASN A 20 1.65 -16.55 1.63
CA ASN A 20 1.53 -17.54 0.55
C ASN A 20 1.17 -18.93 1.08
N VAL A 21 1.65 -19.32 2.27
CA VAL A 21 1.20 -20.55 2.93
C VAL A 21 -0.27 -20.46 3.32
N ALA A 22 -0.71 -19.36 3.94
CA ALA A 22 -2.10 -19.18 4.33
C ALA A 22 -3.03 -19.17 3.10
N PHE A 23 -2.65 -18.45 2.05
CA PHE A 23 -3.38 -18.43 0.77
C PHE A 23 -3.43 -19.83 0.14
N GLY A 24 -2.30 -20.54 0.11
CA GLY A 24 -2.22 -21.89 -0.45
C GLY A 24 -3.08 -22.89 0.31
N LEU A 25 -3.08 -22.84 1.65
CA LEU A 25 -3.97 -23.65 2.49
C LEU A 25 -5.43 -23.31 2.25
N TRP A 26 -5.78 -22.03 2.15
CA TRP A 26 -7.15 -21.60 1.85
C TRP A 26 -7.63 -22.11 0.49
N ALA A 27 -6.85 -21.89 -0.56
CA ALA A 27 -7.19 -22.31 -1.92
C ALA A 27 -7.23 -23.85 -2.06
N ALA A 28 -6.35 -24.58 -1.35
CA ALA A 28 -6.33 -26.04 -1.38
C ALA A 28 -7.48 -26.69 -0.60
N LEU A 29 -7.79 -26.19 0.61
CA LEU A 29 -8.80 -26.78 1.49
C LEU A 29 -10.23 -26.33 1.15
N ARG A 30 -10.38 -25.14 0.56
CA ARG A 30 -11.68 -24.54 0.20
C ARG A 30 -11.65 -24.00 -1.24
N PRO A 31 -11.43 -24.84 -2.27
CA PRO A 31 -11.22 -24.36 -3.62
C PRO A 31 -12.41 -23.63 -4.26
N ARG A 32 -13.63 -23.80 -3.71
CA ARG A 32 -14.83 -23.09 -4.18
C ARG A 32 -14.99 -21.70 -3.58
N SER A 33 -14.43 -21.43 -2.40
CA SER A 33 -14.72 -20.18 -1.68
C SER A 33 -14.22 -18.93 -2.40
N PHE A 34 -13.15 -19.04 -3.21
CA PHE A 34 -12.72 -17.93 -4.06
C PHE A 34 -13.81 -17.55 -5.07
N PHE A 35 -14.41 -18.54 -5.73
CA PHE A 35 -15.43 -18.32 -6.74
C PHE A 35 -16.72 -17.78 -6.11
N ASP A 36 -17.11 -18.32 -4.95
CA ASP A 36 -18.27 -17.85 -4.20
C ASP A 36 -18.10 -16.39 -3.74
N TRP A 37 -16.90 -15.99 -3.30
CA TRP A 37 -16.67 -14.64 -2.77
C TRP A 37 -16.72 -13.54 -3.84
N PHE A 38 -16.38 -13.88 -5.08
CA PHE A 38 -16.37 -12.94 -6.20
C PHE A 38 -17.57 -13.07 -7.15
N ASP A 39 -18.58 -13.87 -6.78
CA ASP A 39 -19.73 -14.23 -7.62
C ASP A 39 -19.29 -14.76 -9.00
N LEU A 40 -18.29 -15.65 -9.02
CA LEU A 40 -17.80 -16.33 -10.21
C LEU A 40 -18.47 -17.70 -10.34
N VAL A 41 -18.67 -18.16 -11.57
CA VAL A 41 -19.07 -19.55 -11.84
C VAL A 41 -17.92 -20.46 -11.42
N ALA A 42 -18.20 -21.39 -10.49
CA ALA A 42 -17.20 -22.35 -10.06
C ALA A 42 -16.75 -23.23 -11.23
N PRO A 43 -15.44 -23.54 -11.35
CA PRO A 43 -14.93 -24.37 -12.43
C PRO A 43 -15.44 -25.80 -12.29
N LEU A 44 -15.55 -26.50 -13.43
CA LEU A 44 -15.92 -27.93 -13.46
C LEU A 44 -15.00 -28.78 -12.57
N TYR A 45 -13.71 -28.44 -12.54
CA TYR A 45 -12.69 -29.11 -11.73
C TYR A 45 -12.05 -28.13 -10.72
N PRO A 46 -12.65 -27.91 -9.54
CA PRO A 46 -12.07 -27.06 -8.50
C PRO A 46 -10.71 -27.55 -8.00
N SER A 47 -10.37 -28.81 -8.24
CA SER A 47 -9.05 -29.38 -7.96
C SER A 47 -7.91 -28.67 -8.68
N ILE A 48 -8.16 -28.04 -9.84
CA ILE A 48 -7.14 -27.23 -10.54
C ILE A 48 -6.77 -26.00 -9.70
N TRP A 49 -7.77 -25.32 -9.13
CA TRP A 49 -7.54 -24.19 -8.22
C TRP A 49 -6.86 -24.64 -6.92
N ALA A 50 -7.27 -25.79 -6.37
CA ALA A 50 -6.60 -26.37 -5.21
C ALA A 50 -5.12 -26.68 -5.49
N CYS A 51 -4.82 -27.24 -6.67
CA CYS A 51 -3.45 -27.52 -7.11
C CYS A 51 -2.63 -26.24 -7.23
N LEU A 52 -3.18 -25.19 -7.85
CA LEU A 52 -2.53 -23.88 -7.90
C LEU A 52 -2.25 -23.33 -6.49
N GLY A 53 -3.22 -23.46 -5.58
CA GLY A 53 -3.07 -23.12 -4.17
C GLY A 53 -1.88 -23.83 -3.52
N MET A 54 -1.73 -25.14 -3.73
CA MET A 54 -0.58 -25.90 -3.21
C MET A 54 0.75 -25.39 -3.78
N VAL A 55 0.83 -25.10 -5.08
CA VAL A 55 2.03 -24.55 -5.72
C VAL A 55 2.40 -23.19 -5.12
N VAL A 56 1.42 -22.30 -4.93
CA VAL A 56 1.63 -21.00 -4.27
C VAL A 56 2.07 -21.18 -2.81
N GLY A 57 1.49 -22.15 -2.10
CA GLY A 57 1.91 -22.52 -0.75
C GLY A 57 3.38 -22.96 -0.67
N LEU A 58 3.86 -23.71 -1.66
CA LEU A 58 5.28 -24.12 -1.77
C LEU A 58 6.21 -22.93 -1.99
N TYR A 59 5.80 -21.90 -2.76
CA TYR A 59 6.57 -20.65 -2.81
C TYR A 59 6.70 -20.00 -1.43
N GLY A 60 5.66 -20.11 -0.60
CA GLY A 60 5.72 -19.68 0.79
C GLY A 60 6.85 -20.33 1.58
N LEU A 61 7.12 -21.63 1.37
CA LEU A 61 8.26 -22.32 2.00
C LEU A 61 9.60 -21.79 1.47
N GLY A 62 9.68 -21.50 0.16
CA GLY A 62 10.84 -20.85 -0.45
C GLY A 62 11.14 -19.49 0.18
N TYR A 63 10.11 -18.66 0.41
CA TYR A 63 10.26 -17.39 1.13
C TYR A 63 10.66 -17.59 2.60
N ALA A 64 10.16 -18.63 3.27
CA ALA A 64 10.55 -18.95 4.65
C ALA A 64 12.03 -19.36 4.76
N TYR A 65 12.56 -20.07 3.75
CA TYR A 65 13.98 -20.37 3.65
C TYR A 65 14.79 -19.10 3.36
N ALA A 66 14.35 -18.28 2.40
CA ALA A 66 14.96 -17.00 2.06
C ALA A 66 15.04 -16.04 3.26
N ALA A 67 14.01 -16.01 4.10
CA ALA A 67 13.97 -15.20 5.32
C ALA A 67 15.07 -15.58 6.34
N ARG A 68 15.50 -16.85 6.36
CA ARG A 68 16.56 -17.34 7.25
C ARG A 68 17.95 -17.22 6.61
N HIS A 69 18.04 -17.45 5.30
CA HIS A 69 19.29 -17.50 4.53
C HIS A 69 19.29 -16.46 3.40
N LEU A 70 19.43 -15.18 3.77
CA LEU A 70 19.43 -14.07 2.81
C LEU A 70 20.55 -14.19 1.76
N ASP A 71 21.69 -14.77 2.12
CA ASP A 71 22.82 -15.06 1.24
C ASP A 71 22.46 -16.01 0.09
N ARG A 72 21.43 -16.84 0.27
CA ARG A 72 20.95 -17.83 -0.72
C ARG A 72 19.53 -17.53 -1.21
N ALA A 73 18.97 -16.38 -0.83
CA ALA A 73 17.59 -16.05 -1.10
C ALA A 73 17.33 -15.66 -2.57
N ALA A 74 18.34 -15.16 -3.28
CA ALA A 74 18.17 -14.54 -4.60
C ALA A 74 17.40 -15.42 -5.62
N PRO A 75 17.68 -16.72 -5.80
CA PRO A 75 16.90 -17.56 -6.72
C PRO A 75 15.42 -17.67 -6.35
N PHE A 76 15.11 -17.85 -5.06
CA PHE A 76 13.73 -17.96 -4.57
C PHE A 76 12.96 -16.65 -4.75
N ILE A 77 13.60 -15.52 -4.46
CA ILE A 77 12.99 -14.19 -4.61
C ILE A 77 12.85 -13.81 -6.08
N ALA A 78 13.78 -14.21 -6.95
CA ALA A 78 13.70 -13.96 -8.39
C ALA A 78 12.54 -14.74 -9.02
N ILE A 79 12.40 -16.04 -8.71
CA ILE A 79 11.26 -16.85 -9.16
C ILE A 79 9.95 -16.27 -8.61
N GLY A 80 9.95 -15.90 -7.33
CA GLY A 80 8.81 -15.27 -6.69
C GLY A 80 8.38 -13.96 -7.37
N LEU A 81 9.34 -13.07 -7.66
CA LEU A 81 9.08 -11.82 -8.36
C LEU A 81 8.55 -12.07 -9.78
N ALA A 82 9.15 -13.02 -10.51
CA ALA A 82 8.67 -13.38 -11.85
C ALA A 82 7.21 -13.87 -11.81
N GLY A 83 6.87 -14.77 -10.90
CA GLY A 83 5.49 -15.23 -10.70
C GLY A 83 4.54 -14.08 -10.37
N LYS A 84 4.96 -13.16 -9.50
CA LYS A 84 4.17 -12.00 -9.11
C LYS A 84 4.05 -10.94 -10.19
N LEU A 85 4.92 -10.90 -11.19
CA LEU A 85 4.75 -10.05 -12.37
C LEU A 85 3.80 -10.69 -13.38
N LEU A 86 3.87 -12.01 -13.54
CA LEU A 86 3.02 -12.77 -14.47
C LEU A 86 1.57 -12.89 -13.99
N GLY A 87 1.34 -12.98 -12.67
CA GLY A 87 -0.02 -13.06 -12.09
C GLY A 87 -0.92 -11.88 -12.50
N PRO A 88 -0.52 -10.62 -12.24
CA PRO A 88 -1.27 -9.44 -12.66
C PRO A 88 -1.40 -9.31 -14.18
N ALA A 89 -0.41 -9.75 -14.96
CA ALA A 89 -0.53 -9.79 -16.42
C ALA A 89 -1.63 -10.76 -16.88
N GLY A 90 -1.65 -11.97 -16.33
CA GLY A 90 -2.72 -12.95 -16.57
C GLY A 90 -4.09 -12.45 -16.12
N TRP A 91 -4.15 -11.79 -14.95
CA TRP A 91 -5.38 -11.18 -14.45
C TRP A 91 -5.90 -10.06 -15.37
N VAL A 92 -5.02 -9.18 -15.88
CA VAL A 92 -5.42 -8.14 -16.83
C VAL A 92 -6.05 -8.76 -18.08
N LEU A 93 -5.49 -9.87 -18.59
CA LEU A 93 -6.06 -10.59 -19.72
C LEU A 93 -7.44 -11.16 -19.39
N ALA A 94 -7.59 -11.82 -18.25
CA ALA A 94 -8.86 -12.42 -17.79
C ALA A 94 -9.97 -11.36 -17.54
N VAL A 95 -9.60 -10.19 -17.01
CA VAL A 95 -10.56 -9.09 -16.81
C VAL A 95 -10.94 -8.44 -18.14
N ARG A 96 -9.98 -8.27 -19.05
CA ARG A 96 -10.25 -7.69 -20.39
C ARG A 96 -11.09 -8.60 -21.27
N SER A 97 -10.96 -9.92 -21.14
CA SER A 97 -11.79 -10.90 -21.85
C SER A 97 -13.19 -11.04 -21.25
N GLY A 98 -13.47 -10.42 -20.10
CA GLY A 98 -14.72 -10.56 -19.37
C GLY A 98 -14.87 -11.89 -18.62
N GLU A 99 -13.80 -12.70 -18.55
CA GLU A 99 -13.78 -13.95 -17.80
C GLU A 99 -13.84 -13.69 -16.29
N TRP A 100 -13.08 -12.69 -15.80
CA TRP A 100 -13.01 -12.33 -14.39
C TRP A 100 -13.55 -10.91 -14.14
N PRO A 101 -14.30 -10.68 -13.06
CA PRO A 101 -14.74 -9.34 -12.70
C PRO A 101 -13.58 -8.54 -12.12
N ILE A 102 -13.59 -7.23 -12.35
CA ILE A 102 -12.64 -6.28 -11.74
C ILE A 102 -12.61 -6.35 -10.20
N ARG A 103 -13.67 -6.88 -9.56
CA ARG A 103 -13.76 -7.16 -8.12
C ARG A 103 -12.56 -7.94 -7.58
N THR A 104 -11.99 -8.80 -8.41
CA THR A 104 -10.81 -9.61 -8.07
C THR A 104 -9.51 -8.79 -7.94
N VAL A 105 -9.54 -7.46 -8.12
CA VAL A 105 -8.36 -6.58 -7.95
C VAL A 105 -7.71 -6.73 -6.57
N ALA A 106 -8.50 -6.92 -5.51
CA ALA A 106 -7.98 -7.13 -4.15
C ALA A 106 -7.05 -8.35 -4.10
N LEU A 107 -7.43 -9.45 -4.77
CA LEU A 107 -6.61 -10.65 -4.85
C LEU A 107 -5.23 -10.32 -5.41
N VAL A 108 -5.19 -9.65 -6.56
CA VAL A 108 -3.94 -9.35 -7.28
C VAL A 108 -3.05 -8.38 -6.52
N LEU A 109 -3.65 -7.41 -5.82
CA LEU A 109 -2.89 -6.46 -5.01
C LEU A 109 -2.14 -7.18 -3.88
N PHE A 110 -2.87 -7.95 -3.06
CA PHE A 110 -2.28 -8.62 -1.90
C PHE A 110 -1.45 -9.85 -2.28
N ASN A 111 -1.84 -10.57 -3.33
CA ASN A 111 -1.10 -11.74 -3.79
C ASN A 111 0.20 -11.35 -4.50
N ASP A 112 0.21 -10.24 -5.23
CA ASP A 112 1.29 -9.95 -6.18
C ASP A 112 1.88 -8.55 -6.02
N ALA A 113 1.10 -7.50 -6.24
CA ALA A 113 1.62 -6.15 -6.46
C ALA A 113 2.43 -5.59 -5.27
N ILE A 114 1.98 -5.80 -4.03
CA ILE A 114 2.65 -5.26 -2.84
C ILE A 114 4.07 -5.79 -2.63
N TRP A 115 4.39 -6.95 -3.22
CA TRP A 115 5.69 -7.61 -3.06
C TRP A 115 6.72 -7.17 -4.10
N TRP A 116 6.29 -6.50 -5.18
CA TRP A 116 7.15 -6.15 -6.30
C TRP A 116 8.34 -5.29 -5.89
N VAL A 117 8.07 -4.17 -5.22
CA VAL A 117 9.08 -3.21 -4.78
C VAL A 117 10.10 -3.85 -3.83
N PRO A 118 9.70 -4.52 -2.72
CA PRO A 118 10.68 -5.08 -1.81
C PRO A 118 11.47 -6.25 -2.42
N PHE A 119 10.86 -7.07 -3.28
CA PHE A 119 11.58 -8.17 -3.95
C PHE A 119 12.59 -7.62 -4.96
N ALA A 120 12.19 -6.64 -5.78
CA ALA A 120 13.10 -5.98 -6.71
C ALA A 120 14.25 -5.28 -5.99
N LEU A 121 13.98 -4.55 -4.90
CA LEU A 121 15.01 -3.88 -4.10
C LEU A 121 16.01 -4.87 -3.48
N PHE A 122 15.55 -6.04 -3.04
CA PHE A 122 16.43 -7.10 -2.55
C PHE A 122 17.34 -7.65 -3.66
N LEU A 123 16.76 -7.97 -4.82
CA LEU A 123 17.51 -8.53 -5.96
C LEU A 123 18.52 -7.53 -6.54
N LEU A 124 18.23 -6.23 -6.42
CA LEU A 124 19.12 -5.14 -6.85
C LEU A 124 20.02 -4.63 -5.71
N GLU A 125 20.02 -5.25 -4.53
CA GLU A 125 20.81 -4.77 -3.39
C GLU A 125 22.29 -4.65 -3.75
N GLY A 126 22.94 -3.56 -3.31
CA GLY A 126 24.34 -3.28 -3.63
C GLY A 126 24.57 -2.61 -4.99
N THR A 127 23.55 -2.49 -5.84
CA THR A 127 23.66 -1.77 -7.12
C THR A 127 23.39 -0.27 -6.98
N ARG A 128 23.89 0.51 -7.95
CA ARG A 128 23.56 1.95 -8.08
C ARG A 128 22.06 2.18 -8.31
N ALA A 129 21.39 1.25 -8.99
CA ALA A 129 19.96 1.33 -9.27
C ALA A 129 19.13 1.26 -7.98
N ALA A 130 19.41 0.29 -7.10
CA ALA A 130 18.71 0.20 -5.81
C ALA A 130 18.99 1.41 -4.91
N ALA A 131 20.22 1.93 -4.92
CA ALA A 131 20.55 3.15 -4.20
C ALA A 131 19.79 4.38 -4.73
N ALA A 132 19.69 4.52 -6.06
CA ALA A 132 18.91 5.59 -6.68
C ALA A 132 17.41 5.48 -6.35
N LEU A 133 16.84 4.27 -6.44
CA LEU A 133 15.43 4.03 -6.13
C LEU A 133 15.08 4.32 -4.66
N ARG A 134 15.95 3.99 -3.71
CA ARG A 134 15.74 4.35 -2.30
C ARG A 134 15.83 5.86 -2.08
N ARG A 135 16.83 6.52 -2.66
CA ARG A 135 17.01 7.97 -2.53
C ARG A 135 15.85 8.76 -3.14
N SER A 136 15.15 8.21 -4.13
CA SER A 136 14.00 8.85 -4.75
C SER A 136 12.69 8.71 -3.95
N ALA A 137 12.61 7.78 -2.99
CA ALA A 137 11.41 7.49 -2.20
C ALA A 137 10.69 8.74 -1.63
N PRO A 138 11.35 9.70 -0.95
CA PRO A 138 10.68 10.92 -0.45
C PRO A 138 10.06 11.76 -1.56
N TYR A 139 10.74 11.91 -2.69
CA TYR A 139 10.26 12.74 -3.80
C TYR A 139 9.12 12.07 -4.56
N VAL A 140 9.24 10.76 -4.83
CA VAL A 140 8.16 9.96 -5.43
C VAL A 140 6.93 10.00 -4.53
N CYS A 141 7.10 9.81 -3.22
CA CYS A 141 6.03 9.90 -2.24
C CYS A 141 5.32 11.26 -2.30
N ALA A 142 6.07 12.37 -2.26
CA ALA A 142 5.49 13.71 -2.33
C ALA A 142 4.71 13.96 -3.64
N VAL A 143 5.27 13.57 -4.79
CA VAL A 143 4.63 13.76 -6.09
C VAL A 143 3.35 12.94 -6.22
N VAL A 144 3.41 11.65 -5.89
CA VAL A 144 2.26 10.74 -6.04
C VAL A 144 1.14 11.13 -5.07
N ASN A 145 1.46 11.51 -3.83
CA ASN A 145 0.46 11.98 -2.86
C ASN A 145 -0.17 13.32 -3.28
N LEU A 146 0.61 14.25 -3.84
CA LEU A 146 0.06 15.49 -4.40
C LEU A 146 -0.87 15.21 -5.58
N ALA A 147 -0.49 14.29 -6.47
CA ALA A 147 -1.35 13.87 -7.58
C ALA A 147 -2.65 13.21 -7.09
N ALA A 148 -2.57 12.37 -6.05
CA ALA A 148 -3.74 11.75 -5.41
C ALA A 148 -4.68 12.80 -4.78
N LEU A 149 -4.14 13.83 -4.12
CA LEU A 149 -4.92 14.97 -3.62
C LEU A 149 -5.65 15.69 -4.76
N VAL A 150 -4.95 15.98 -5.87
CA VAL A 150 -5.57 16.63 -7.04
C VAL A 150 -6.68 15.76 -7.62
N ALA A 151 -6.45 14.46 -7.75
CA ALA A 151 -7.47 13.51 -8.21
C ALA A 151 -8.68 13.47 -7.27
N MET A 152 -8.46 13.54 -5.95
CA MET A 152 -9.55 13.62 -4.96
C MET A 152 -10.37 14.90 -5.13
N ALA A 153 -9.71 16.05 -5.30
CA ALA A 153 -10.37 17.35 -5.45
C ALA A 153 -11.14 17.50 -6.77
N THR A 154 -10.80 16.71 -7.79
CA THR A 154 -11.34 16.83 -9.16
C THR A 154 -12.09 15.57 -9.59
N ALA A 155 -11.34 14.54 -10.00
CA ALA A 155 -11.80 13.31 -10.65
C ALA A 155 -12.59 12.37 -9.75
N LEU A 156 -12.41 12.41 -8.43
CA LEU A 156 -13.15 11.55 -7.50
C LEU A 156 -14.25 12.28 -6.76
N ARG A 157 -14.14 13.61 -6.60
CA ARG A 157 -15.01 14.43 -5.73
C ARG A 157 -16.49 14.12 -5.89
N ALA A 158 -16.97 14.04 -7.13
CA ALA A 158 -18.39 13.82 -7.43
C ALA A 158 -18.91 12.41 -7.04
N GLY A 159 -18.04 11.41 -6.89
CA GLY A 159 -18.39 10.06 -6.42
C GLY A 159 -18.26 9.88 -4.90
N THR A 160 -17.74 10.88 -4.19
CA THR A 160 -17.45 10.82 -2.74
C THR A 160 -18.57 11.44 -1.90
N GLU A 161 -18.52 11.23 -0.59
CA GLU A 161 -19.46 11.79 0.39
C GLU A 161 -19.50 13.33 0.45
N MET A 162 -18.64 14.02 -0.30
CA MET A 162 -18.75 15.46 -0.54
C MET A 162 -20.03 15.85 -1.30
N VAL A 163 -20.61 14.91 -2.03
CA VAL A 163 -21.94 15.06 -2.65
C VAL A 163 -22.99 14.47 -1.71
N PRO A 164 -23.99 15.23 -1.24
CA PRO A 164 -24.95 14.74 -0.25
C PRO A 164 -25.76 13.53 -0.74
N ALA A 165 -26.28 13.60 -1.96
CA ALA A 165 -27.16 12.56 -2.50
C ALA A 165 -26.37 11.32 -2.94
N ALA A 166 -26.77 10.14 -2.46
CA ALA A 166 -26.16 8.87 -2.88
C ALA A 166 -26.44 8.52 -4.34
N SER A 167 -27.61 8.89 -4.86
CA SER A 167 -28.00 8.71 -6.25
C SER A 167 -27.01 9.37 -7.20
N ASP A 168 -26.61 10.60 -6.89
CA ASP A 168 -25.77 11.43 -7.76
C ASP A 168 -24.33 10.89 -7.78
N ARG A 169 -23.86 10.43 -6.62
CA ARG A 169 -22.56 9.73 -6.48
C ARG A 169 -22.53 8.46 -7.31
N ILE A 170 -23.57 7.63 -7.20
CA ILE A 170 -23.72 6.39 -7.96
C ILE A 170 -23.78 6.68 -9.46
N ALA A 171 -24.58 7.66 -9.88
CA ALA A 171 -24.70 8.09 -11.27
C ALA A 171 -23.35 8.56 -11.82
N TYR A 172 -22.59 9.31 -11.04
CA TYR A 172 -21.25 9.74 -11.42
C TYR A 172 -20.30 8.56 -11.67
N VAL A 173 -20.24 7.59 -10.73
CA VAL A 173 -19.36 6.42 -10.85
C VAL A 173 -19.76 5.54 -12.04
N LEU A 174 -21.06 5.38 -12.30
CA LEU A 174 -21.56 4.66 -13.48
C LEU A 174 -21.14 5.34 -14.79
N ALA A 175 -21.17 6.67 -14.82
CA ALA A 175 -20.79 7.45 -16.01
C ALA A 175 -19.26 7.52 -16.22
N HIS A 176 -18.45 7.39 -15.16
CA HIS A 176 -17.00 7.58 -15.21
C HIS A 176 -16.20 6.41 -14.61
N PRO A 177 -16.44 5.16 -15.03
CA PRO A 177 -15.84 3.99 -14.37
C PRO A 177 -14.31 3.95 -14.49
N VAL A 178 -13.75 4.41 -15.62
CA VAL A 178 -12.29 4.44 -15.82
C VAL A 178 -11.66 5.48 -14.90
N THR A 179 -12.19 6.70 -14.87
CA THR A 179 -11.72 7.79 -14.02
C THR A 179 -11.78 7.43 -12.54
N TRP A 180 -12.90 6.82 -12.11
CA TRP A 180 -13.06 6.33 -10.74
C TRP A 180 -11.97 5.33 -10.36
N ARG A 181 -11.76 4.31 -11.19
CA ARG A 181 -10.76 3.27 -10.93
C ARG A 181 -9.33 3.81 -10.96
N ALA A 182 -9.02 4.68 -11.91
CA ALA A 182 -7.71 5.31 -12.02
C ALA A 182 -7.41 6.22 -10.81
N GLY A 183 -8.40 6.97 -10.34
CA GLY A 183 -8.24 7.82 -9.16
C GLY A 183 -7.93 6.99 -7.91
N TRP A 184 -8.67 5.91 -7.65
CA TRP A 184 -8.37 5.05 -6.49
C TRP A 184 -7.07 4.26 -6.65
N ALA A 185 -6.70 3.85 -7.87
CA ALA A 185 -5.38 3.24 -8.11
C ALA A 185 -4.23 4.22 -7.83
N LEU A 186 -4.43 5.53 -8.07
CA LEU A 186 -3.46 6.56 -7.71
C LEU A 186 -3.34 6.72 -6.19
N TRP A 187 -4.45 6.58 -5.46
CA TRP A 187 -4.45 6.55 -3.99
C TRP A 187 -3.73 5.32 -3.44
N MET A 188 -3.94 4.13 -4.03
CA MET A 188 -3.14 2.93 -3.71
C MET A 188 -1.64 3.17 -3.92
N ALA A 189 -1.26 3.80 -5.03
CA ALA A 189 0.13 4.14 -5.30
C ALA A 189 0.68 5.15 -4.28
N ALA A 190 -0.13 6.11 -3.84
CA ALA A 190 0.22 7.07 -2.79
C ALA A 190 0.50 6.37 -1.45
N ALA A 191 -0.37 5.45 -1.03
CA ALA A 191 -0.21 4.64 0.18
C ALA A 191 1.06 3.77 0.14
N VAL A 192 1.30 3.06 -0.98
CA VAL A 192 2.52 2.26 -1.18
C VAL A 192 3.76 3.14 -1.12
N SER A 193 3.73 4.32 -1.77
CA SER A 193 4.85 5.26 -1.77
C SER A 193 5.13 5.84 -0.37
N LEU A 194 4.10 6.01 0.46
CA LEU A 194 4.22 6.48 1.85
C LEU A 194 4.95 5.45 2.73
N VAL A 195 4.58 4.17 2.63
CA VAL A 195 5.30 3.11 3.34
C VAL A 195 6.73 2.95 2.83
N ALA A 196 6.96 3.11 1.53
CA ALA A 196 8.32 3.11 0.96
C ALA A 196 9.16 4.30 1.50
N PHE A 197 8.56 5.49 1.61
CA PHE A 197 9.18 6.65 2.24
C PHE A 197 9.50 6.41 3.72
N TYR A 198 8.59 5.82 4.49
CA TYR A 198 8.87 5.45 5.89
C TYR A 198 9.95 4.38 6.01
N ALA A 199 9.97 3.39 5.12
CA ALA A 199 11.03 2.37 5.10
C ALA A 199 12.41 2.96 4.79
N TRP A 200 12.47 3.97 3.90
CA TRP A 200 13.68 4.75 3.61
C TRP A 200 14.10 5.58 4.82
N TRP A 201 13.17 6.31 5.44
CA TRP A 201 13.46 7.17 6.59
C TRP A 201 13.91 6.37 7.81
N ALA A 202 13.34 5.19 8.02
CA ALA A 202 13.69 4.28 9.11
C ALA A 202 15.17 3.80 9.08
N ASP A 203 15.87 3.85 7.94
CA ASP A 203 17.31 3.54 7.86
C ASP A 203 18.18 4.64 8.52
N TYR A 204 17.61 5.83 8.78
CA TYR A 204 18.26 6.96 9.47
C TYR A 204 17.91 7.05 10.95
N VAL A 205 17.11 6.12 11.47
CA VAL A 205 16.74 6.07 12.89
C VAL A 205 17.73 5.20 13.66
N GLU A 206 18.37 5.77 14.68
CA GLU A 206 19.38 5.07 15.50
C GLU A 206 18.79 3.83 16.21
N GLU A 207 17.62 3.99 16.82
CA GLU A 207 16.93 2.92 17.54
C GLU A 207 16.12 2.03 16.57
N ARG A 208 16.78 0.99 16.05
CA ARG A 208 16.19 0.02 15.10
C ARG A 208 14.84 -0.57 15.54
N ALA A 209 14.63 -0.79 16.84
CA ALA A 209 13.36 -1.34 17.34
C ALA A 209 12.17 -0.42 17.01
N TRP A 210 12.34 0.89 17.19
CA TRP A 210 11.32 1.88 16.88
C TRP A 210 11.15 2.09 15.38
N ALA A 211 12.25 2.04 14.62
CA ALA A 211 12.22 2.09 13.17
C ALA A 211 11.34 0.95 12.59
N LEU A 212 11.53 -0.27 13.08
CA LEU A 212 10.75 -1.44 12.68
C LEU A 212 9.31 -1.38 13.19
N ALA A 213 9.08 -0.91 14.42
CA ALA A 213 7.74 -0.75 14.97
C ALA A 213 6.91 0.26 14.14
N ALA A 214 7.49 1.41 13.80
CA ALA A 214 6.83 2.40 12.96
C ALA A 214 6.49 1.83 11.58
N LEU A 215 7.42 1.09 10.96
CA LEU A 215 7.17 0.48 9.66
C LEU A 215 6.10 -0.62 9.74
N ALA A 216 6.07 -1.42 10.80
CA ALA A 216 5.03 -2.43 11.02
C ALA A 216 3.65 -1.77 11.15
N ILE A 217 3.54 -0.71 11.95
CA ILE A 217 2.31 0.09 12.11
C ILE A 217 1.85 0.64 10.75
N ALA A 218 2.76 1.27 9.99
CA ALA A 218 2.45 1.79 8.67
C ALA A 218 2.04 0.71 7.67
N THR A 219 2.65 -0.48 7.75
CA THR A 219 2.28 -1.62 6.88
C THR A 219 0.87 -2.12 7.17
N VAL A 220 0.43 -2.10 8.44
CA VAL A 220 -0.97 -2.39 8.79
C VAL A 220 -1.90 -1.31 8.23
N GLY A 221 -1.48 -0.04 8.27
CA GLY A 221 -2.21 1.06 7.63
C GLY A 221 -2.37 0.83 6.13
N LEU A 222 -1.30 0.43 5.44
CA LEU A 222 -1.31 0.10 4.01
C LEU A 222 -2.29 -1.02 3.68
N ALA A 223 -2.39 -2.05 4.51
CA ALA A 223 -3.40 -3.09 4.32
C ALA A 223 -4.83 -2.53 4.39
N GLY A 224 -5.07 -1.56 5.29
CA GLY A 224 -6.34 -0.84 5.40
C GLY A 224 -6.69 -0.05 4.14
N ASP A 225 -5.78 0.77 3.63
CA ASP A 225 -5.97 1.55 2.40
C ASP A 225 -6.22 0.64 1.19
N LEU A 226 -5.32 -0.31 0.95
CA LEU A 226 -5.43 -1.20 -0.20
C LEU A 226 -6.74 -1.98 -0.17
N ALA A 227 -7.22 -2.39 1.02
CA ALA A 227 -8.52 -3.02 1.17
C ALA A 227 -9.67 -2.05 0.87
N GLY A 228 -9.67 -0.86 1.46
CA GLY A 228 -10.72 0.15 1.24
C GLY A 228 -10.82 0.59 -0.22
N GLU A 229 -9.70 0.87 -0.86
CA GLU A 229 -9.61 1.31 -2.25
C GLU A 229 -9.95 0.17 -3.21
N ALA A 230 -9.57 -1.08 -2.90
CA ALA A 230 -9.96 -2.23 -3.72
C ALA A 230 -11.48 -2.48 -3.65
N LEU A 231 -12.10 -2.24 -2.50
CA LEU A 231 -13.55 -2.28 -2.36
C LEU A 231 -14.20 -1.19 -3.24
N LEU A 232 -13.67 0.03 -3.23
CA LEU A 232 -14.16 1.14 -4.05
C LEU A 232 -14.00 0.86 -5.55
N ILE A 233 -12.88 0.27 -5.99
CA ILE A 233 -12.65 -0.10 -7.39
C ILE A 233 -13.54 -1.26 -7.84
N GLY A 234 -13.68 -2.27 -6.98
CA GLY A 234 -14.30 -3.54 -7.33
C GLY A 234 -15.83 -3.52 -7.23
N TRP A 235 -16.36 -2.95 -6.15
CA TRP A 235 -17.74 -3.19 -5.71
C TRP A 235 -18.66 -1.97 -5.84
N VAL A 236 -18.11 -0.78 -6.03
CA VAL A 236 -18.89 0.43 -6.34
C VAL A 236 -19.06 0.52 -7.86
N PRO A 237 -20.28 0.76 -8.38
CA PRO A 237 -21.46 1.31 -7.68
C PRO A 237 -22.46 0.30 -7.09
N ARG A 238 -22.30 -1.00 -7.33
CA ARG A 238 -23.31 -2.04 -6.99
C ARG A 238 -23.72 -2.05 -5.52
N ASP A 239 -22.75 -1.95 -4.61
CA ASP A 239 -22.97 -2.04 -3.16
C ASP A 239 -22.59 -0.74 -2.42
N TYR A 240 -22.78 0.41 -3.08
CA TYR A 240 -22.31 1.72 -2.61
C TYR A 240 -22.59 1.97 -1.12
N GLN A 241 -23.83 1.74 -0.67
CA GLN A 241 -24.27 2.07 0.69
C GLN A 241 -23.55 1.27 1.79
N ARG A 242 -23.11 0.04 1.48
CA ARG A 242 -22.35 -0.79 2.42
C ARG A 242 -20.86 -0.57 2.28
N VAL A 243 -20.39 -0.44 1.04
CA VAL A 243 -18.96 -0.40 0.70
C VAL A 243 -18.34 0.96 0.99
N ALA A 244 -18.99 2.05 0.59
CA ALA A 244 -18.39 3.38 0.68
C ALA A 244 -18.10 3.79 2.15
N PRO A 245 -19.03 3.63 3.12
CA PRO A 245 -18.74 3.97 4.51
C PRO A 245 -17.63 3.11 5.14
N LEU A 246 -17.58 1.82 4.78
CA LEU A 246 -16.53 0.91 5.24
C LEU A 246 -15.17 1.33 4.67
N ALA A 247 -15.10 1.61 3.37
CA ALA A 247 -13.87 2.07 2.73
C ALA A 247 -13.39 3.41 3.30
N THR A 248 -14.30 4.35 3.54
CA THR A 248 -14.01 5.62 4.22
C THR A 248 -13.42 5.39 5.61
N LEU A 249 -13.97 4.46 6.40
CA LEU A 249 -13.45 4.12 7.73
C LEU A 249 -12.05 3.48 7.65
N LEU A 250 -11.84 2.55 6.72
CA LEU A 250 -10.57 1.86 6.52
C LEU A 250 -9.46 2.84 6.11
N THR A 251 -9.74 3.75 5.18
CA THR A 251 -8.72 4.70 4.68
C THR A 251 -8.55 5.91 5.60
N GLY A 252 -9.66 6.60 5.91
CA GLY A 252 -9.64 7.89 6.60
C GLY A 252 -9.40 7.79 8.10
N ALA A 253 -9.78 6.69 8.75
CA ALA A 253 -9.56 6.49 10.18
C ALA A 253 -8.44 5.50 10.47
N VAL A 254 -8.58 4.25 10.01
CA VAL A 254 -7.63 3.18 10.34
C VAL A 254 -6.27 3.45 9.70
N ALA A 255 -6.19 3.51 8.37
CA ALA A 255 -4.93 3.66 7.66
C ALA A 255 -4.25 4.99 7.99
N ASN A 256 -4.96 6.11 7.80
CA ASN A 256 -4.44 7.44 8.10
C ASN A 256 -4.00 7.59 9.57
N GLY A 257 -4.77 7.05 10.53
CA GLY A 257 -4.39 7.06 11.94
C GLY A 257 -3.07 6.30 12.19
N LEU A 258 -2.93 5.10 11.62
CA LEU A 258 -1.71 4.30 11.74
C LEU A 258 -0.51 4.97 11.07
N TYR A 259 -0.67 5.57 9.88
CA TYR A 259 0.43 6.33 9.26
C TYR A 259 0.84 7.55 10.08
N THR A 260 -0.13 8.23 10.69
CA THR A 260 0.13 9.39 11.56
C THR A 260 0.94 8.95 12.78
N VAL A 261 0.55 7.85 13.43
CA VAL A 261 1.31 7.29 14.56
C VAL A 261 2.73 6.89 14.13
N ALA A 262 2.88 6.20 13.00
CA ALA A 262 4.19 5.82 12.48
C ALA A 262 5.07 7.04 12.17
N GLY A 263 4.50 8.07 11.54
CA GLY A 263 5.18 9.34 11.24
C GLY A 263 5.62 10.08 12.50
N ILE A 264 4.79 10.10 13.54
CA ILE A 264 5.13 10.67 14.86
C ILE A 264 6.31 9.91 15.47
N ILE A 265 6.28 8.57 15.49
CA ILE A 265 7.37 7.75 16.04
C ILE A 265 8.68 8.06 15.32
N LEU A 266 8.68 8.04 13.99
CA LEU A 266 9.88 8.34 13.20
C LEU A 266 10.37 9.78 13.41
N THR A 267 9.46 10.75 13.58
CA THR A 267 9.79 12.15 13.89
C THR A 267 10.51 12.26 15.22
N LEU A 268 9.95 11.65 16.26
CA LEU A 268 10.51 11.65 17.61
C LEU A 268 11.86 10.94 17.66
N LYS A 269 12.04 9.89 16.85
CA LYS A 269 13.26 9.08 16.76
C LYS A 269 14.27 9.59 15.74
N THR A 270 14.04 10.79 15.19
CA THR A 270 15.01 11.54 14.39
C THR A 270 15.24 12.93 15.01
N PRO A 271 15.89 13.02 16.19
CA PRO A 271 16.04 14.30 16.90
C PRO A 271 16.94 15.31 16.18
N SER A 272 17.70 14.86 15.18
CA SER A 272 18.63 15.68 14.39
C SER A 272 17.95 16.50 13.27
N LEU A 273 16.61 16.48 13.18
CA LEU A 273 15.88 17.25 12.15
C LEU A 273 15.89 18.77 12.41
N PRO A 274 16.11 19.60 11.37
CA PRO A 274 15.98 21.05 11.47
C PRO A 274 14.61 21.50 11.97
N ARG A 275 14.56 22.66 12.63
CA ARG A 275 13.32 23.20 13.21
C ARG A 275 12.21 23.39 12.18
N SER A 276 12.53 23.92 11.00
CA SER A 276 11.55 24.12 9.91
C SER A 276 10.95 22.82 9.42
N VAL A 277 11.76 21.78 9.22
CA VAL A 277 11.31 20.44 8.82
C VAL A 277 10.43 19.81 9.90
N ARG A 278 10.79 20.00 11.17
CA ARG A 278 10.01 19.50 12.32
C ARG A 278 8.66 20.20 12.46
N LEU A 279 8.60 21.50 12.21
CA LEU A 279 7.33 22.24 12.20
C LEU A 279 6.39 21.71 11.12
N LEU A 280 6.88 21.49 9.90
CA LEU A 280 6.07 20.90 8.84
C LEU A 280 5.62 19.47 9.19
N ALA A 281 6.49 18.66 9.79
CA ALA A 281 6.14 17.32 10.27
C ALA A 281 4.97 17.36 11.26
N TRP A 282 5.06 18.21 12.29
CA TRP A 282 3.98 18.33 13.28
C TRP A 282 2.69 18.90 12.71
N SER A 283 2.77 19.84 11.76
CA SER A 283 1.60 20.29 11.01
C SER A 283 0.93 19.14 10.26
N ALA A 284 1.71 18.30 9.57
CA ALA A 284 1.22 17.13 8.86
C ALA A 284 0.57 16.12 9.82
N TRP A 285 1.22 15.76 10.93
CA TRP A 285 0.66 14.78 11.87
C TRP A 285 -0.58 15.29 12.61
N THR A 286 -0.63 16.58 12.90
CA THR A 286 -1.84 17.20 13.48
C THR A 286 -2.99 17.15 12.48
N ALA A 287 -2.75 17.52 11.22
CA ALA A 287 -3.75 17.42 10.17
C ALA A 287 -4.19 15.97 9.93
N GLY A 288 -3.25 15.01 9.95
CA GLY A 288 -3.53 13.58 9.89
C GLY A 288 -4.43 13.12 11.04
N ALA A 289 -4.14 13.50 12.28
CA ALA A 289 -5.03 13.21 13.42
C ALA A 289 -6.43 13.81 13.22
N CYS A 290 -6.52 15.03 12.68
CA CYS A 290 -7.80 15.66 12.34
C CYS A 290 -8.57 14.89 11.25
N VAL A 291 -7.91 14.32 10.24
CA VAL A 291 -8.56 13.45 9.24
C VAL A 291 -9.20 12.24 9.92
N THR A 292 -8.48 11.58 10.82
CA THR A 292 -8.99 10.43 11.58
C THR A 292 -10.21 10.81 12.41
N VAL A 293 -10.13 11.90 13.18
CA VAL A 293 -11.24 12.39 14.01
C VAL A 293 -12.44 12.78 13.16
N ALA A 294 -12.23 13.51 12.07
CA ALA A 294 -13.30 13.92 11.14
C ALA A 294 -13.97 12.71 10.47
N THR A 295 -13.20 11.67 10.16
CA THR A 295 -13.71 10.41 9.60
C THR A 295 -14.61 9.69 10.60
N LEU A 296 -14.15 9.56 11.86
CA LEU A 296 -14.95 8.95 12.93
C LEU A 296 -16.22 9.75 13.24
N ALA A 297 -16.14 11.08 13.13
CA ALA A 297 -17.28 11.98 13.28
C ALA A 297 -18.22 12.02 12.04
N ARG A 298 -17.87 11.32 10.95
CA ARG A 298 -18.61 11.30 9.67
C ARG A 298 -18.87 12.71 9.12
N ALA A 299 -17.84 13.56 9.17
CA ALA A 299 -17.90 14.96 8.76
C ALA A 299 -17.14 15.17 7.43
N PRO A 300 -17.76 14.95 6.24
CA PRO A 300 -17.05 14.93 4.96
C PRO A 300 -16.32 16.24 4.62
N PHE A 301 -16.91 17.39 4.97
CA PHE A 301 -16.25 18.69 4.80
C PHE A 301 -14.99 18.83 5.66
N ALA A 302 -15.04 18.35 6.91
CA ALA A 302 -13.89 18.38 7.81
C ALA A 302 -12.78 17.41 7.33
N ILE A 303 -13.16 16.23 6.80
CA ILE A 303 -12.23 15.30 6.15
C ILE A 303 -11.52 16.02 4.99
N ALA A 304 -12.27 16.67 4.09
CA ALA A 304 -11.67 17.34 2.94
C ALA A 304 -10.69 18.47 3.33
N ILE A 305 -11.03 19.28 4.32
CA ILE A 305 -10.16 20.35 4.83
C ILE A 305 -8.90 19.75 5.48
N ALA A 306 -9.06 18.79 6.38
CA ALA A 306 -7.95 18.17 7.09
C ALA A 306 -7.01 17.43 6.12
N THR A 307 -7.55 16.71 5.13
CA THR A 307 -6.78 16.04 4.07
C THR A 307 -5.99 17.04 3.23
N THR A 308 -6.59 18.18 2.89
CA THR A 308 -5.89 19.25 2.15
C THR A 308 -4.72 19.80 2.97
N LEU A 309 -4.95 20.12 4.24
CA LEU A 309 -3.90 20.61 5.15
C LEU A 309 -2.79 19.57 5.36
N LEU A 310 -3.16 18.29 5.49
CA LEU A 310 -2.23 17.18 5.62
C LEU A 310 -1.27 17.16 4.43
N PHE A 311 -1.76 17.14 3.20
CA PHE A 311 -0.89 17.03 2.03
C PHE A 311 -0.12 18.32 1.70
N LEU A 312 -0.71 19.50 1.96
CA LEU A 312 0.00 20.77 1.80
C LEU A 312 1.17 20.93 2.78
N SER A 313 1.12 20.27 3.94
CA SER A 313 2.23 20.25 4.90
C SER A 313 3.16 19.05 4.68
N PHE A 314 2.61 17.87 4.41
CA PHE A 314 3.33 16.62 4.23
C PHE A 314 4.21 16.60 2.97
N CYS A 315 3.72 17.04 1.81
CA CYS A 315 4.50 16.95 0.58
C CYS A 315 5.78 17.82 0.62
N PRO A 316 5.73 19.10 1.05
CA PRO A 316 6.95 19.87 1.29
C PRO A 316 7.85 19.25 2.35
N TYR A 317 7.27 18.70 3.42
CA TYR A 317 8.02 17.99 4.46
C TYR A 317 8.81 16.81 3.89
N ALA A 318 8.19 15.93 3.12
CA ALA A 318 8.84 14.76 2.52
C ALA A 318 10.00 15.17 1.60
N VAL A 319 9.83 16.23 0.79
CA VAL A 319 10.89 16.76 -0.09
C VAL A 319 12.06 17.31 0.72
N LEU A 320 11.79 18.14 1.74
CA LEU A 320 12.83 18.74 2.56
C LEU A 320 13.58 17.70 3.40
N LEU A 321 12.86 16.74 4.00
CA LEU A 321 13.46 15.61 4.70
C LEU A 321 14.35 14.79 3.77
N GLY A 322 13.85 14.50 2.56
CA GLY A 322 14.57 13.82 1.50
C GLY A 322 15.88 14.49 1.15
N ARG A 323 15.86 15.81 0.96
CA ARG A 323 17.05 16.61 0.67
C ARG A 323 18.05 16.56 1.83
N ASP A 324 17.58 16.79 3.05
CA ASP A 324 18.43 16.96 4.22
C ASP A 324 19.11 15.63 4.62
N LEU A 325 18.39 14.51 4.63
CA LEU A 325 18.95 13.20 4.99
C LEU A 325 19.83 12.61 3.88
N ASN A 326 19.46 12.75 2.61
CA ASN A 326 20.31 12.27 1.51
C ASN A 326 21.63 13.07 1.41
N ALA A 327 21.63 14.37 1.75
CA ALA A 327 22.84 15.18 1.77
C ALA A 327 23.86 14.68 2.81
N ARG A 328 23.40 14.20 3.97
CA ARG A 328 24.27 13.63 5.03
C ARG A 328 24.98 12.38 4.54
N THR A 329 24.24 11.47 3.89
CA THR A 329 24.80 10.24 3.32
C THR A 329 25.88 10.51 2.28
N ASN A 330 25.73 11.55 1.46
CA ASN A 330 26.74 11.92 0.46
C ASN A 330 27.98 12.59 1.08
N ALA A 331 27.88 13.18 2.28
CA ALA A 331 29.01 13.79 2.97
C ALA A 331 29.87 12.75 3.72
N GLU A 332 29.30 11.58 4.02
CA GLU A 332 29.97 10.47 4.70
C GLU A 332 30.58 9.43 3.74
N SER A 333 30.32 9.54 2.42
CA SER A 333 30.79 8.63 1.37
C SER A 333 31.94 9.22 0.55
#